data_AF-A0A5J9SEM2-F1
#
_entry.id   AF-A0A5J9SEM2-F1
#
_cell.length_a   1.000
_cell.length_b   1.000
_cell.length_c   1.000
_cell.angle_alpha   90.00
_cell.angle_beta   90.00
_cell.angle_gamma   90.00
#
_symmetry.space_group_name_H-M   'P 1'
#
loop_
_entity.id
_entity.type
_entity.pdbx_description
1 polymer ?
#
loop_
_entity_poly.entity_id
_entity_poly.type
_entity_poly.pdbx_seq_one_letter_code
_entity_poly.pdbx_strand_id
1 'polypeptide(L)'
;MTASALFSAAGSGALTRAASGIVAKAARGFQVFRIDGYSLTNHLPGGMFISSPPFTVGGRNWFVDLYPNGVDASKDDDSDSVSLFLRLDGQRQKDRVRAQYKFSLLDAAGNAAYELPPSTATLQCLGQVRSQHPYHHMEETENPTCGYAEFITKEELEKRRDILLKDDRLAVRCDVAVVQLELLLNVAPKENYNHASRHDGGDWDYSDWEGAPETRRRRQQRPTLDDQEYVRRCLSKSQGRR
;
A
#
# COMPACT_ATOMS: atom_id res chain seq x y z
N MET A 1 33.68 32.48 -67.46
CA MET A 1 34.05 31.73 -66.23
C MET A 1 34.29 32.72 -65.12
N THR A 2 33.35 32.85 -64.18
CA THR A 2 33.60 33.22 -62.77
C THR A 2 32.41 32.71 -61.98
N ALA A 3 32.65 31.76 -61.07
CA ALA A 3 31.64 31.10 -60.27
C ALA A 3 31.29 31.96 -59.05
N SER A 4 29.98 32.10 -58.78
CA SER A 4 29.45 32.68 -57.56
C SER A 4 29.70 31.74 -56.37
N ALA A 5 30.19 32.32 -55.28
CA ALA A 5 30.32 31.64 -53.99
C ALA A 5 28.93 31.45 -53.35
N LEU A 6 28.71 30.27 -52.75
CA LEU A 6 27.69 30.08 -51.73
C LEU A 6 28.38 29.54 -50.49
N PHE A 7 28.43 30.37 -49.45
CA PHE A 7 28.83 29.95 -48.11
C PHE A 7 27.78 28.97 -47.58
N SER A 8 28.24 27.76 -47.25
CA SER A 8 27.43 26.78 -46.54
C SER A 8 27.20 27.28 -45.12
N ALA A 9 25.95 27.61 -44.79
CA ALA A 9 25.56 27.87 -43.41
C ALA A 9 25.66 26.56 -42.63
N ALA A 10 26.65 26.47 -41.74
CA ALA A 10 26.72 25.41 -40.75
C ALA A 10 25.48 25.53 -39.85
N GLY A 11 24.51 24.63 -40.02
CA GLY A 11 23.41 24.48 -39.10
C GLY A 11 23.96 24.10 -37.73
N SER A 12 24.03 25.06 -36.81
CA SER A 12 24.31 24.81 -35.40
C SER A 12 23.11 24.08 -34.79
N GLY A 13 23.12 22.75 -34.91
CA GLY A 13 22.20 21.91 -34.13
C GLY A 13 22.46 22.17 -32.66
N ALA A 14 21.53 22.85 -31.99
CA ALA A 14 21.58 23.07 -30.55
C ALA A 14 21.65 21.70 -29.84
N LEU A 15 22.66 21.50 -29.00
CA LEU A 15 22.76 20.30 -28.17
C LEU A 15 21.63 20.32 -27.14
N THR A 16 20.61 19.48 -27.30
CA THR A 16 19.59 19.26 -26.29
C THR A 16 20.16 18.39 -25.17
N ARG A 17 20.29 18.96 -23.97
CA ARG A 17 20.70 18.24 -22.75
C ARG A 17 19.49 18.11 -21.83
N ALA A 18 19.19 16.88 -21.41
CA ALA A 18 18.14 16.59 -20.44
C ALA A 18 18.70 15.70 -19.33
N ALA A 19 18.24 15.92 -18.10
CA ALA A 19 18.55 15.09 -16.95
C ALA A 19 17.26 14.79 -16.19
N SER A 20 17.05 13.52 -15.84
CA SER A 20 15.91 13.05 -15.08
C SER A 20 16.37 12.07 -14.02
N GLY A 21 15.65 11.99 -12.90
CA GLY A 21 15.91 11.04 -11.83
C GLY A 21 14.61 10.52 -11.26
N ILE A 22 14.65 9.31 -10.74
CA ILE A 22 13.53 8.65 -10.09
C ILE A 22 14.00 8.23 -8.70
N VAL A 23 13.18 8.50 -7.68
CA VAL A 23 13.37 7.93 -6.35
C VAL A 23 12.40 6.78 -6.18
N ALA A 24 12.93 5.59 -5.88
CA ALA A 24 12.14 4.48 -5.40
C ALA A 24 11.99 4.58 -3.87
N LYS A 25 10.75 4.69 -3.38
CA LYS A 25 10.43 4.68 -1.96
C LYS A 25 9.59 3.44 -1.62
N ALA A 26 9.80 2.89 -0.43
CA ALA A 26 8.93 1.85 0.10
C ALA A 26 7.86 2.48 0.99
N ALA A 27 6.59 2.30 0.63
CA ALA A 27 5.47 2.57 1.52
C ALA A 27 5.14 1.29 2.28
N ARG A 28 5.07 1.37 3.61
CA ARG A 28 4.74 0.23 4.50
C ARG A 28 3.54 0.57 5.35
N GLY A 29 2.75 -0.43 5.68
CA GLY A 29 1.66 -0.34 6.64
C GLY A 29 1.13 -1.72 6.98
N PHE A 30 0.24 -1.79 7.96
CA PHE A 30 -0.36 -3.05 8.37
C PHE A 30 -1.82 -2.87 8.77
N GLN A 31 -2.57 -3.97 8.71
CA GLN A 31 -3.94 -4.10 9.22
C GLN A 31 -3.97 -5.17 10.31
N VAL A 32 -4.63 -4.88 11.43
CA VAL A 32 -5.04 -5.89 12.42
C VAL A 32 -6.53 -6.14 12.22
N PHE A 33 -6.89 -7.34 11.77
CA PHE A 33 -8.25 -7.77 11.52
C PHE A 33 -8.65 -8.82 12.55
N ARG A 34 -9.63 -8.51 13.40
CA ARG A 34 -10.09 -9.39 14.47
C ARG A 34 -11.53 -9.82 14.20
N ILE A 35 -11.79 -11.11 14.41
CA ILE A 35 -13.12 -11.71 14.37
C ILE A 35 -13.44 -12.16 15.80
N ASP A 36 -14.46 -11.55 16.38
CA ASP A 36 -15.04 -11.98 17.65
C ASP A 36 -16.16 -12.98 17.38
N GLY A 37 -16.21 -14.11 18.08
CA GLY A 37 -17.15 -15.19 17.79
C GLY A 37 -16.70 -16.09 16.64
N TYR A 38 -15.39 -16.36 16.53
CA TYR A 38 -14.80 -17.09 15.40
C TYR A 38 -15.46 -18.45 15.17
N SER A 39 -15.85 -19.16 16.23
CA SER A 39 -16.55 -20.45 16.16
C SER A 39 -17.81 -20.44 15.28
N LEU A 40 -18.53 -19.31 15.22
CA LEU A 40 -19.73 -19.17 14.37
C LEU A 40 -19.39 -19.19 12.88
N THR A 41 -18.15 -18.88 12.52
CA THR A 41 -17.70 -18.86 11.13
C THR A 41 -17.58 -20.26 10.52
N ASN A 42 -17.51 -21.31 11.36
CA ASN A 42 -17.54 -22.70 10.92
C ASN A 42 -18.86 -23.06 10.21
N HIS A 43 -19.93 -22.30 10.42
CA HIS A 43 -21.22 -22.51 9.75
C HIS A 43 -21.33 -21.84 8.38
N LEU A 44 -20.30 -21.11 7.94
CA LEU A 44 -20.27 -20.53 6.59
C LEU A 44 -19.97 -21.63 5.56
N PRO A 45 -20.60 -21.62 4.37
CA PRO A 45 -20.24 -22.57 3.34
C PRO A 45 -18.82 -22.32 2.81
N GLY A 46 -18.20 -23.33 2.22
CA GLY A 46 -16.92 -23.20 1.52
C GLY A 46 -16.95 -22.07 0.49
N GLY A 47 -15.82 -21.41 0.28
CA GLY A 47 -15.70 -20.28 -0.65
C GLY A 47 -16.28 -18.95 -0.13
N MET A 48 -16.99 -18.94 1.01
CA MET A 48 -17.39 -17.69 1.66
C MET A 48 -16.25 -17.08 2.47
N PHE A 49 -16.14 -15.76 2.41
CA PHE A 49 -15.12 -15.00 3.14
C PHE A 49 -15.70 -13.83 3.94
N ILE A 50 -14.89 -13.41 4.91
CA ILE A 50 -15.12 -12.22 5.72
C ILE A 50 -13.99 -11.24 5.42
N SER A 51 -14.34 -10.03 4.98
CA SER A 51 -13.36 -8.98 4.67
C SER A 51 -13.12 -8.03 5.83
N SER A 52 -11.87 -7.59 5.97
CA SER A 52 -11.55 -6.42 6.78
C SER A 52 -12.14 -5.13 6.18
N PRO A 53 -12.25 -4.05 6.97
CA PRO A 53 -12.34 -2.70 6.42
C PRO A 53 -11.12 -2.38 5.52
N PRO A 54 -11.24 -1.41 4.59
CA PRO A 54 -10.13 -1.01 3.75
C PRO A 54 -9.02 -0.34 4.56
N PHE A 55 -7.77 -0.60 4.22
CA PHE A 55 -6.61 0.12 4.74
C PHE A 55 -5.70 0.60 3.60
N THR A 56 -5.01 1.72 3.81
CA THR A 56 -4.26 2.38 2.75
C THR A 56 -2.76 2.18 2.90
N VAL A 57 -2.11 1.61 1.89
CA VAL A 57 -0.66 1.50 1.79
C VAL A 57 -0.23 1.88 0.38
N GLY A 58 0.75 2.78 0.28
CA GLY A 58 1.27 3.22 -1.00
C GLY A 58 0.25 3.99 -1.87
N GLY A 59 -0.73 4.65 -1.25
CA GLY A 59 -1.82 5.37 -1.96
C GLY A 59 -2.89 4.44 -2.55
N ARG A 60 -2.89 3.16 -2.18
CA ARG A 60 -3.84 2.15 -2.66
C ARG A 60 -4.61 1.57 -1.48
N ASN A 61 -5.87 1.18 -1.75
CA ASN A 61 -6.71 0.55 -0.75
C ASN A 61 -6.59 -0.97 -0.85
N TRP A 62 -6.47 -1.58 0.31
CA TRP A 62 -6.25 -3.00 0.49
C TRP A 62 -7.30 -3.57 1.44
N PHE A 63 -7.63 -4.84 1.26
CA PHE A 63 -8.50 -5.60 2.15
C PHE A 63 -7.82 -6.91 2.51
N VAL A 64 -8.08 -7.41 3.71
CA VAL A 64 -7.76 -8.80 4.09
C VAL A 64 -9.06 -9.60 3.98
N ASP A 65 -9.05 -10.65 3.18
CA ASP A 65 -10.15 -11.60 3.08
C ASP A 65 -9.76 -12.89 3.80
N LEU A 66 -10.61 -13.32 4.74
CA LEU A 66 -10.45 -14.56 5.49
C LEU A 66 -11.53 -15.54 5.08
N TYR A 67 -11.12 -16.74 4.65
CA TYR A 67 -12.00 -17.86 4.32
C TYR A 67 -11.86 -18.92 5.41
N PRO A 68 -12.78 -18.99 6.38
CA PRO A 68 -12.68 -19.92 7.51
C PRO A 68 -12.70 -21.39 7.06
N ASN A 69 -13.46 -21.64 5.98
CA ASN A 69 -13.73 -22.97 5.44
C ASN A 69 -13.16 -23.12 4.01
N GLY A 70 -12.06 -22.44 3.71
CA GLY A 70 -11.36 -22.54 2.43
C GLY A 70 -12.00 -21.77 1.28
N VAL A 71 -11.29 -21.68 0.16
CA VAL A 71 -11.72 -20.94 -1.05
C VAL A 71 -12.64 -21.72 -1.99
N ASP A 72 -12.75 -23.03 -1.81
CA ASP A 72 -13.50 -23.90 -2.71
C ASP A 72 -14.98 -23.94 -2.34
N ALA A 73 -15.83 -23.33 -3.18
CA ALA A 73 -17.28 -23.29 -2.99
C ALA A 73 -18.00 -24.58 -3.39
N SER A 74 -17.31 -25.53 -4.04
CA SER A 74 -17.89 -26.80 -4.47
C SER A 74 -17.87 -27.88 -3.38
N LYS A 75 -17.15 -27.61 -2.28
CA LYS A 75 -17.08 -28.51 -1.14
C LYS A 75 -18.21 -28.16 -0.17
N ASP A 76 -19.21 -29.04 -0.10
CA ASP A 76 -20.25 -29.03 0.93
C ASP A 76 -19.65 -29.30 2.33
N ASP A 77 -18.46 -29.93 2.35
CA ASP A 77 -17.71 -30.28 3.55
C ASP A 77 -16.56 -29.27 3.79
N ASP A 78 -16.37 -28.96 5.08
CA ASP A 78 -15.30 -28.13 5.62
C ASP A 78 -13.95 -28.36 4.92
N SER A 79 -13.38 -27.33 4.28
CA SER A 79 -11.94 -27.33 4.00
C SER A 79 -11.18 -27.58 5.30
N ASP A 80 -10.18 -28.45 5.26
CA ASP A 80 -9.27 -28.71 6.38
C ASP A 80 -8.33 -27.52 6.67
N SER A 81 -8.51 -26.38 5.99
CA SER A 81 -7.68 -25.20 6.16
C SER A 81 -8.45 -23.88 6.08
N VAL A 82 -7.92 -22.90 6.82
CA VAL A 82 -8.29 -21.49 6.73
C VAL A 82 -7.43 -20.82 5.67
N SER A 83 -8.03 -20.02 4.80
CA SER A 83 -7.34 -19.26 3.76
C SER A 83 -7.29 -17.77 4.08
N LEU A 84 -6.21 -17.10 3.66
CA LEU A 84 -6.02 -15.66 3.82
C LEU A 84 -5.55 -15.03 2.51
N PHE A 85 -6.23 -13.97 2.07
CA PHE A 85 -5.88 -13.23 0.87
C PHE A 85 -5.80 -11.73 1.12
N LEU A 86 -4.82 -11.11 0.46
CA LEU A 86 -4.70 -9.66 0.35
C LEU A 86 -5.33 -9.26 -0.97
N ARG A 87 -6.36 -8.42 -0.92
CA ARG A 87 -7.09 -7.94 -2.09
C ARG A 87 -6.84 -6.45 -2.32
N LEU A 88 -6.53 -6.10 -3.56
CA LEU A 88 -6.36 -4.71 -4.00
C LEU A 88 -7.70 -4.16 -4.51
N ASP A 89 -8.07 -2.96 -4.07
CA ASP A 89 -9.23 -2.24 -4.60
C ASP A 89 -8.99 -1.82 -6.07
N GLY A 90 -9.58 -2.55 -7.02
CA GLY A 90 -9.41 -2.31 -8.45
C GLY A 90 -10.25 -1.19 -9.03
N GLN A 91 -11.14 -0.58 -8.25
CA GLN A 91 -12.06 0.45 -8.75
C GLN A 91 -11.37 1.79 -9.02
N ARG A 92 -10.22 2.05 -8.38
CA ARG A 92 -9.63 3.40 -8.36
C ARG A 92 -8.52 3.63 -9.39
N GLN A 93 -7.75 2.60 -9.77
CA GLN A 93 -6.54 2.76 -10.59
C GLN A 93 -6.26 1.52 -11.44
N LYS A 94 -5.90 1.70 -12.72
CA LYS A 94 -5.60 0.61 -13.69
C LYS A 94 -4.11 0.25 -13.75
N ASP A 95 -3.44 0.28 -12.59
CA ASP A 95 -1.99 0.09 -12.55
C ASP A 95 -1.62 -1.30 -12.06
N ARG A 96 -0.42 -1.72 -12.47
CA ARG A 96 0.25 -2.93 -11.98
C ARG A 96 1.01 -2.60 -10.69
N VAL A 97 0.74 -3.34 -9.63
CA VAL A 97 1.26 -3.08 -8.27
C VAL A 97 2.09 -4.26 -7.81
N ARG A 98 3.37 -4.04 -7.55
CA ARG A 98 4.20 -5.03 -6.87
C ARG A 98 4.13 -4.80 -5.37
N ALA A 99 3.60 -5.77 -4.64
CA ALA A 99 3.45 -5.72 -3.19
C ALA A 99 4.13 -6.93 -2.56
N GLN A 100 4.90 -6.66 -1.50
CA GLN A 100 5.28 -7.68 -0.52
C GLN A 100 4.23 -7.68 0.58
N TYR A 101 3.81 -8.88 1.02
CA TYR A 101 2.83 -9.05 2.07
C TYR A 101 3.23 -10.17 3.03
N LYS A 102 2.78 -10.08 4.28
CA LYS A 102 2.96 -11.13 5.30
C LYS A 102 1.69 -11.23 6.14
N PHE A 103 1.23 -12.45 6.39
CA PHE A 103 0.15 -12.73 7.33
C PHE A 103 0.69 -13.39 8.59
N SER A 104 0.18 -12.95 9.74
CA SER A 104 0.46 -13.56 11.05
C SER A 104 -0.83 -13.65 11.86
N LEU A 105 -1.05 -14.77 12.56
CA LEU A 105 -2.06 -14.85 13.62
C LEU A 105 -1.45 -14.39 14.93
N LEU A 106 -2.20 -13.57 15.65
CA LEU A 106 -1.74 -12.92 16.88
C LEU A 106 -2.26 -13.66 18.12
N ASP A 107 -1.42 -13.75 19.14
CA ASP A 107 -1.86 -14.07 20.50
C ASP A 107 -2.62 -12.88 21.14
N ALA A 108 -3.18 -13.10 22.32
CA ALA A 108 -3.89 -12.05 23.07
C ALA A 108 -3.00 -10.87 23.51
N ALA A 109 -1.67 -11.04 23.52
CA ALA A 109 -0.70 -9.99 23.82
C ALA A 109 -0.25 -9.22 22.56
N GLY A 110 -0.74 -9.58 21.38
CA GLY A 110 -0.44 -8.96 20.09
C GLY A 110 0.85 -9.46 19.43
N ASN A 111 1.43 -10.57 19.90
CA ASN A 111 2.61 -11.18 19.29
C ASN A 111 2.21 -12.19 18.22
N ALA A 112 3.03 -12.34 17.19
CA ALA A 112 2.80 -13.37 16.17
C ALA A 112 3.01 -14.77 16.79
N ALA A 113 1.94 -15.57 16.85
CA ALA A 113 1.95 -16.93 17.37
C ALA A 113 1.91 -17.99 16.24
N TYR A 114 1.52 -17.59 15.04
CA TYR A 114 1.64 -18.36 13.80
C TYR A 114 1.85 -17.41 12.63
N GLU A 115 2.76 -17.74 11.71
CA GLU A 115 3.02 -16.91 10.53
C GLU A 115 3.68 -17.71 9.42
N LEU A 116 3.47 -17.24 8.18
CA LEU A 116 4.22 -17.70 7.02
C LEU A 116 5.25 -16.64 6.59
N PRO A 117 6.32 -17.01 5.88
CA PRO A 117 7.30 -16.07 5.37
C PRO A 117 6.67 -14.99 4.46
N PRO A 118 7.22 -13.77 4.42
CA PRO A 118 6.74 -12.74 3.52
C PRO A 118 6.77 -13.20 2.05
N SER A 119 5.70 -12.94 1.32
CA SER A 119 5.58 -13.24 -0.10
C SER A 119 5.49 -11.97 -0.93
N THR A 120 5.87 -12.04 -2.21
CA THR A 120 5.78 -10.91 -3.13
C THR A 120 4.93 -11.29 -4.33
N ALA A 121 3.90 -10.50 -4.62
CA ALA A 121 3.04 -10.70 -5.76
C ALA A 121 2.94 -9.42 -6.60
N THR A 122 2.54 -9.59 -7.85
CA THR A 122 2.18 -8.46 -8.70
C THR A 122 0.70 -8.52 -9.02
N LEU A 123 -0.03 -7.50 -8.60
CA LEU A 123 -1.47 -7.38 -8.70
C LEU A 123 -1.80 -6.39 -9.81
N GLN A 124 -2.64 -6.78 -10.76
CA GLN A 124 -2.99 -5.94 -11.91
C GLN A 124 -4.50 -5.78 -12.00
N CYS A 125 -4.97 -4.56 -11.81
CA CYS A 125 -6.39 -4.23 -11.98
C CYS A 125 -6.69 -4.16 -13.49
N LEU A 126 -7.41 -5.15 -14.02
CA LEU A 126 -7.76 -5.21 -15.44
C LEU A 126 -8.75 -4.11 -15.87
N GLY A 127 -9.33 -3.37 -14.92
CA GLY A 127 -10.30 -2.32 -15.15
C GLY A 127 -11.67 -2.88 -15.56
N GLN A 128 -12.75 -2.14 -15.27
CA GLN A 128 -14.09 -2.50 -15.75
C GLN A 128 -14.12 -2.52 -17.29
N VAL A 129 -14.43 -3.67 -17.87
CA VAL A 129 -15.04 -3.71 -19.20
C VAL A 129 -16.48 -3.22 -19.01
N ARG A 130 -16.75 -1.97 -19.37
CA ARG A 130 -18.14 -1.52 -19.54
C ARG A 130 -18.69 -2.23 -20.77
N SER A 131 -19.31 -3.40 -20.59
CA SER A 131 -20.11 -3.97 -21.67
C SER A 131 -21.29 -3.02 -21.91
N GLN A 132 -21.46 -2.55 -23.15
CA GLN A 132 -22.63 -1.76 -23.56
C GLN A 132 -23.84 -2.66 -23.85
N HIS A 133 -23.82 -3.93 -23.44
CA HIS A 133 -24.83 -4.91 -23.80
C HIS A 133 -25.76 -5.21 -22.61
N PRO A 134 -27.08 -5.02 -22.75
CA PRO A 134 -28.07 -5.21 -21.67
C PRO A 134 -28.21 -6.66 -21.14
N TYR A 135 -27.54 -7.65 -21.76
CA TYR A 135 -27.70 -9.07 -21.47
C TYR A 135 -26.38 -9.83 -21.26
N HIS A 136 -25.25 -9.14 -21.18
CA HIS A 136 -24.04 -9.78 -20.69
C HIS A 136 -24.01 -9.62 -19.17
N HIS A 137 -24.20 -10.73 -18.47
CA HIS A 137 -23.79 -10.88 -17.07
C HIS A 137 -22.42 -10.22 -16.91
N MET A 138 -22.30 -9.32 -15.93
CA MET A 138 -21.05 -8.67 -15.58
C MET A 138 -19.96 -9.75 -15.55
N GLU A 139 -19.00 -9.69 -16.47
CA GLU A 139 -17.73 -10.35 -16.25
C GLU A 139 -17.19 -9.74 -14.96
N GLU A 140 -17.31 -10.50 -13.89
CA GLU A 140 -16.81 -10.16 -12.56
C GLU A 140 -15.35 -9.80 -12.74
N THR A 141 -15.08 -8.49 -12.78
CA THR A 141 -13.70 -8.03 -12.72
C THR A 141 -13.23 -8.33 -11.30
N GLU A 142 -12.77 -9.56 -11.09
CA GLU A 142 -12.22 -10.01 -9.82
C GLU A 142 -11.13 -9.01 -9.44
N ASN A 143 -11.34 -8.36 -8.30
CA ASN A 143 -10.32 -7.50 -7.73
C ASN A 143 -9.07 -8.36 -7.52
N PRO A 144 -7.87 -7.90 -7.94
CA PRO A 144 -6.67 -8.73 -7.85
C PRO A 144 -6.40 -9.15 -6.41
N THR A 145 -6.14 -10.44 -6.20
CA THR A 145 -5.80 -11.01 -4.90
C THR A 145 -4.46 -11.76 -4.93
N CYS A 146 -3.81 -11.83 -3.77
CA CYS A 146 -2.68 -12.73 -3.54
C CYS A 146 -2.70 -13.21 -2.10
N GLY A 147 -2.39 -14.48 -1.86
CA GLY A 147 -2.52 -15.06 -0.54
C GLY A 147 -2.25 -16.56 -0.51
N TYR A 148 -2.82 -17.21 0.49
CA TYR A 148 -2.63 -18.63 0.76
C TYR A 148 -4.00 -19.30 0.81
N ALA A 149 -4.24 -20.23 -0.13
CA ALA A 149 -5.41 -21.11 -0.09
C ALA A 149 -5.39 -22.03 1.15
N GLU A 150 -4.19 -22.40 1.61
CA GLU A 150 -3.98 -23.19 2.82
C GLU A 150 -3.02 -22.41 3.73
N PHE A 151 -3.54 -21.42 4.47
CA PHE A 151 -2.70 -20.60 5.35
C PHE A 151 -2.34 -21.34 6.65
N ILE A 152 -3.34 -21.94 7.29
CA ILE A 152 -3.20 -22.78 8.48
C ILE A 152 -4.25 -23.89 8.39
N THR A 153 -3.87 -25.13 8.73
CA THR A 153 -4.86 -26.21 8.80
C THR A 153 -5.74 -26.06 10.03
N LYS A 154 -6.98 -26.53 9.98
CA LYS A 154 -7.91 -26.48 11.10
C LYS A 154 -7.38 -27.29 12.28
N GLU A 155 -6.69 -28.41 12.05
CA GLU A 155 -6.08 -29.19 13.12
C GLU A 155 -5.00 -28.40 13.86
N GLU A 156 -4.13 -27.69 13.13
CA GLU A 156 -3.08 -26.88 13.76
C GLU A 156 -3.67 -25.65 14.47
N LEU A 157 -4.72 -25.04 13.90
CA LEU A 157 -5.44 -23.95 14.55
C LEU A 157 -6.09 -24.42 15.87
N GLU A 158 -6.78 -25.56 15.86
CA GLU A 158 -7.41 -26.15 17.05
C GLU A 158 -6.38 -26.60 18.09
N LYS A 159 -5.26 -27.20 17.66
CA LYS A 159 -4.14 -27.56 18.55
C LYS A 159 -3.57 -26.34 19.28
N ARG A 160 -3.64 -25.16 18.66
CA ARG A 160 -3.20 -23.88 19.25
C ARG A 160 -4.36 -23.01 19.74
N ARG A 161 -5.57 -23.55 19.93
CA ARG A 161 -6.77 -22.74 20.25
C ARG A 161 -6.59 -21.85 21.48
N ASP A 162 -5.89 -22.34 22.51
CA ASP A 162 -5.69 -21.59 23.76
C ASP A 162 -4.86 -20.30 23.57
N ILE A 163 -4.10 -20.22 22.47
CA ILE A 163 -3.26 -19.08 22.12
C ILE A 163 -3.89 -18.28 20.98
N LEU A 164 -4.36 -18.94 19.93
CA LEU A 164 -4.83 -18.32 18.68
C LEU A 164 -6.33 -17.98 18.66
N LEU A 165 -7.14 -18.63 19.49
CA LEU A 165 -8.61 -18.50 19.55
C LEU A 165 -9.09 -18.17 20.97
N LYS A 166 -8.24 -17.50 21.77
CA LYS A 166 -8.58 -17.12 23.14
C LYS A 166 -9.84 -16.25 23.15
N ASP A 167 -10.78 -16.58 24.04
CA ASP A 167 -12.10 -15.95 24.15
C ASP A 167 -12.95 -16.02 22.86
N ASP A 168 -12.75 -17.06 22.05
CA ASP A 168 -13.39 -17.23 20.73
C ASP A 168 -13.09 -16.07 19.77
N ARG A 169 -11.85 -15.57 19.81
CA ARG A 169 -11.38 -14.47 18.97
C ARG A 169 -10.19 -14.89 18.13
N LEU A 170 -10.32 -14.74 16.82
CA LEU A 170 -9.19 -14.86 15.90
C LEU A 170 -8.69 -13.46 15.53
N ALA A 171 -7.37 -13.25 15.61
CA ALA A 171 -6.75 -11.99 15.23
C ALA A 171 -5.67 -12.21 14.16
N VAL A 172 -5.83 -11.55 13.02
CA VAL A 172 -4.91 -11.57 11.88
C VAL A 172 -4.20 -10.24 11.76
N ARG A 173 -2.88 -10.25 11.61
CA ARG A 173 -2.09 -9.12 11.14
C ARG A 173 -1.69 -9.35 9.69
N CYS A 174 -1.89 -8.33 8.86
CA CYS A 174 -1.36 -8.30 7.50
C CYS A 174 -0.40 -7.11 7.37
N ASP A 175 0.88 -7.37 7.15
CA ASP A 175 1.87 -6.36 6.80
C ASP A 175 1.97 -6.24 5.28
N VAL A 176 1.98 -5.02 4.75
CA VAL A 176 2.06 -4.73 3.32
C VAL A 176 3.15 -3.71 3.06
N ALA A 177 3.98 -3.98 2.04
CA ALA A 177 4.98 -3.06 1.53
C ALA A 177 4.86 -2.92 0.00
N VAL A 178 4.76 -1.67 -0.47
CA VAL A 178 4.63 -1.34 -1.89
C VAL A 178 5.78 -0.43 -2.30
N VAL A 179 6.36 -0.68 -3.47
CA VAL A 179 7.36 0.23 -4.06
C VAL A 179 6.63 1.34 -4.81
N GLN A 180 6.95 2.58 -4.48
CA GLN A 180 6.51 3.78 -5.16
C GLN A 180 7.68 4.41 -5.91
N LEU A 181 7.44 4.85 -7.14
CA LEU A 181 8.42 5.57 -7.94
C LEU A 181 7.97 7.03 -8.04
N GLU A 182 8.81 7.95 -7.57
CA GLU A 182 8.58 9.39 -7.64
C GLU A 182 9.59 10.03 -8.59
N LEU A 183 9.11 10.85 -9.53
CA LEU A 183 9.97 11.63 -10.42
C LEU A 183 10.59 12.81 -9.66
N LEU A 184 11.90 12.97 -9.79
CA LEU A 184 12.62 14.14 -9.29
C LEU A 184 12.57 15.26 -10.33
N LEU A 185 11.89 16.35 -9.98
CA LEU A 185 11.67 17.46 -10.91
C LEU A 185 12.88 18.39 -11.12
N ASN A 186 14.00 18.19 -10.41
CA ASN A 186 15.15 19.12 -10.46
C ASN A 186 16.49 18.37 -10.47
N VAL A 187 16.74 17.58 -11.52
CA VAL A 187 18.01 16.83 -11.68
C VAL A 187 19.03 17.57 -12.53
N ALA A 188 18.58 18.48 -13.39
CA ALA A 188 19.48 19.32 -14.17
C ALA A 188 20.33 20.20 -13.22
N PRO A 189 21.67 20.28 -13.44
CA PRO A 189 22.51 21.23 -12.71
C PRO A 189 21.95 22.64 -12.89
N LYS A 190 21.93 23.43 -11.82
CA LYS A 190 21.72 24.87 -11.96
C LYS A 190 22.94 25.43 -12.69
N GLU A 191 22.77 25.84 -13.94
CA GLU A 191 23.81 26.60 -14.64
C GLU A 191 23.96 27.96 -13.94
N ASN A 192 24.90 28.05 -13.01
CA ASN A 192 25.36 29.33 -12.50
C ASN A 192 26.17 30.00 -13.62
N TYR A 193 25.49 30.77 -14.48
CA TYR A 193 26.16 31.72 -15.33
C TYR A 193 26.74 32.83 -14.46
N ASN A 194 27.92 32.59 -13.90
CA ASN A 194 28.77 33.65 -13.40
C ASN A 194 29.28 34.45 -14.60
N HIS A 195 28.44 35.34 -15.13
CA HIS A 195 28.95 36.45 -15.92
C HIS A 195 29.70 37.36 -14.96
N ALA A 196 31.00 37.10 -14.80
CA ALA A 196 31.93 38.03 -14.21
C ALA A 196 32.12 39.23 -15.16
N SER A 197 31.10 40.09 -15.23
CA SER A 197 31.26 41.45 -15.73
C SER A 197 31.78 42.29 -14.57
N ARG A 198 33.09 42.56 -14.59
CA ARG A 198 33.73 43.56 -13.72
C ARG A 198 33.28 44.97 -14.14
N HIS A 199 33.29 45.88 -13.15
CA HIS A 199 33.02 47.33 -13.18
C HIS A 199 31.53 47.73 -13.11
N ASP A 200 31.08 48.67 -12.28
CA ASP A 200 31.71 49.53 -11.26
C ASP A 200 30.58 50.17 -10.41
N GLY A 201 30.92 50.59 -9.20
CA GLY A 201 30.24 51.55 -8.30
C GLY A 201 28.72 51.77 -8.33
N GLY A 202 28.07 51.59 -7.16
CA GLY A 202 26.70 52.08 -6.93
C GLY A 202 26.15 51.77 -5.55
N ASP A 203 26.68 52.49 -4.56
CA ASP A 203 26.20 52.66 -3.19
C ASP A 203 24.69 52.96 -3.12
N TRP A 204 23.90 52.14 -2.40
CA TRP A 204 22.63 52.53 -1.77
C TRP A 204 22.36 51.67 -0.53
N ASP A 205 22.60 52.29 0.61
CA ASP A 205 21.98 52.05 1.91
C ASP A 205 20.45 52.09 1.81
N TYR A 206 19.78 51.02 2.24
CA TYR A 206 18.44 51.10 2.83
C TYR A 206 18.35 50.02 3.91
N SER A 207 18.45 50.50 5.13
CA SER A 207 18.22 49.77 6.37
C SER A 207 16.77 49.32 6.54
N ASP A 208 16.61 48.27 7.35
CA ASP A 208 15.54 48.11 8.36
C ASP A 208 14.13 47.72 7.90
N TRP A 209 13.77 46.45 8.13
CA TRP A 209 12.44 46.03 8.61
C TRP A 209 12.54 44.72 9.40
N GLU A 210 12.53 44.82 10.73
CA GLU A 210 12.20 43.73 11.65
C GLU A 210 10.67 43.50 11.76
N GLY A 211 10.29 42.24 12.05
CA GLY A 211 8.96 41.83 12.55
C GLY A 211 8.28 40.80 11.65
N ALA A 212 7.86 39.61 12.07
CA ALA A 212 7.55 39.08 13.40
C ALA A 212 7.62 37.53 13.39
N PRO A 213 7.76 36.84 14.54
CA PRO A 213 7.75 35.38 14.59
C PRO A 213 6.32 34.85 14.45
N GLU A 214 6.05 34.13 13.35
CA GLU A 214 4.86 33.30 13.24
C GLU A 214 4.91 32.22 14.32
N THR A 215 4.09 32.37 15.36
CA THR A 215 3.82 31.32 16.33
C THR A 215 3.09 30.18 15.62
N ARG A 216 3.87 29.29 15.02
CA ARG A 216 3.40 28.00 14.51
C ARG A 216 2.94 27.20 15.71
N ARG A 217 1.64 27.28 16.03
CA ARG A 217 0.98 26.42 17.00
C ARG A 217 1.38 24.99 16.65
N ARG A 218 2.31 24.43 17.43
CA ARG A 218 2.68 23.02 17.40
C ARG A 218 1.37 22.29 17.68
N ARG A 219 0.70 21.86 16.60
CA ARG A 219 -0.31 20.82 16.65
C ARG A 219 0.42 19.68 17.35
N GLN A 220 0.14 19.47 18.64
CA GLN A 220 0.76 18.40 19.41
C GLN A 220 0.48 17.14 18.63
N GLN A 221 1.48 16.67 17.87
CA GLN A 221 1.45 15.38 17.25
C GLN A 221 1.33 14.43 18.43
N ARG A 222 0.17 13.79 18.56
CA ARG A 222 0.02 12.66 19.47
C ARG A 222 1.22 11.75 19.19
N PRO A 223 1.97 11.31 20.21
CA PRO A 223 3.07 10.39 20.01
C PRO A 223 2.56 9.24 19.14
N THR A 224 3.26 8.95 18.05
CA THR A 224 3.03 7.73 17.28
C THR A 224 3.12 6.59 18.29
N LEU A 225 2.00 5.89 18.51
CA LEU A 225 2.00 4.72 19.37
C LEU A 225 3.05 3.75 18.82
N ASP A 226 3.85 3.16 19.71
CA ASP A 226 4.64 1.98 19.34
C ASP A 226 3.71 0.95 18.70
N ASP A 227 4.10 0.35 17.57
CA ASP A 227 3.24 -0.51 16.77
C ASP A 227 2.67 -1.66 17.62
N GLN A 228 3.48 -2.19 18.54
CA GLN A 228 3.05 -3.25 19.45
C GLN A 228 1.97 -2.77 20.43
N GLU A 229 2.09 -1.55 20.96
CA GLU A 229 1.07 -0.95 21.80
C GLU A 229 -0.22 -0.64 21.02
N TYR A 230 -0.10 -0.22 19.75
CA TYR A 230 -1.26 -0.06 18.87
C TYR A 230 -1.99 -1.39 18.69
N VAL A 231 -1.26 -2.46 18.36
CA VAL A 231 -1.81 -3.81 18.21
C VAL A 231 -2.52 -4.27 19.49
N ARG A 232 -1.86 -4.15 20.65
CA ARG A 232 -2.48 -4.52 21.95
C ARG A 232 -3.78 -3.77 22.20
N ARG A 233 -3.82 -2.46 21.91
CA ARG A 233 -5.04 -1.67 22.06
C ARG A 233 -6.15 -2.11 21.11
N CYS A 234 -5.83 -2.46 19.87
CA CYS A 234 -6.79 -3.04 18.93
C CYS A 234 -7.39 -4.35 19.47
N LEU A 235 -6.59 -5.21 20.10
CA LEU A 235 -7.05 -6.48 20.64
C LEU A 235 -7.80 -6.36 21.98
N SER A 236 -7.47 -5.36 22.81
CA SER A 236 -8.10 -5.17 24.13
C SER A 236 -9.50 -4.57 24.10
N LYS A 237 -9.88 -3.87 23.03
CA LYS A 237 -11.21 -3.26 22.91
C LYS A 237 -12.26 -4.35 22.75
N SER A 238 -12.98 -4.69 23.81
CA SER A 238 -14.27 -5.36 23.70
C SER A 238 -15.27 -4.36 23.11
N GLN A 239 -16.11 -4.78 22.16
CA GLN A 239 -17.31 -4.01 21.90
C GLN A 239 -18.14 -4.03 23.19
N GLY A 240 -18.26 -2.88 23.84
CA GLY A 240 -19.12 -2.71 24.98
C GLY A 240 -20.55 -3.09 24.60
N ARG A 241 -21.17 -3.88 25.49
CA ARG A 241 -22.60 -4.20 25.58
C ARG A 241 -23.50 -3.28 24.76
N ARG A 242 -24.30 -3.86 23.86
CA ARG A 242 -25.65 -3.38 23.56
C ARG A 242 -26.62 -4.44 24.00
#